data_AF-A0A920PK80-F1
#
_entry.id   AF-A0A920PK80-F1
#
_cell.length_a   1.000
_cell.length_b   1.000
_cell.length_c   1.000
_cell.angle_alpha   90.00
_cell.angle_beta   90.00
_cell.angle_gamma   90.00
#
_symmetry.space_group_name_H-M   'P 1'
#
loop_
_entity.id
_entity.type
_entity.pdbx_description
1 polymer ?
#
loop_
_entity_poly.entity_id
_entity_poly.type
_entity_poly.pdbx_seq_one_letter_code
_entity_poly.pdbx_strand_id
1 'polypeptide(L)'
;MSGERPDFGAKRKAAEDDRENALEAARSRLSRAEQREFDQTLDSCRKANFLWWNEDHNFYIDYRTAIPMRKAALGLGQALDLENPEDTVFCFYPELLALARGETKWNELSPQVGERKDYYWSWRERRHQIPKFLGVPLSR
;
A
#
# COMPACT_ATOMS: atom_id res chain seq x y z
N MET A 1 -9.98 12.88 -29.95
CA MET A 1 -9.74 14.09 -29.15
C MET A 1 -8.30 14.05 -28.67
N SER A 2 -7.43 14.92 -29.17
CA SER A 2 -6.03 15.02 -28.74
C SER A 2 -6.00 15.59 -27.32
N GLY A 3 -5.93 14.71 -26.32
CA GLY A 3 -5.80 15.12 -24.93
C GLY A 3 -4.43 15.77 -24.71
N GLU A 4 -4.42 17.09 -24.56
CA GLU A 4 -3.26 17.84 -24.10
C GLU A 4 -2.70 17.17 -22.84
N ARG A 5 -1.42 16.79 -22.86
CA ARG A 5 -0.80 16.17 -21.69
C ARG A 5 -0.87 17.18 -20.54
N PRO A 6 -1.44 16.82 -19.38
CA PRO A 6 -1.47 17.71 -18.23
C PRO A 6 -0.04 18.11 -17.87
N ASP A 7 0.23 19.41 -17.79
CA ASP A 7 1.49 19.92 -17.27
C ASP A 7 1.50 19.76 -15.74
N PHE A 8 1.98 18.61 -15.29
CA PHE A 8 2.13 18.31 -13.86
C PHE A 8 3.14 19.24 -13.18
N GLY A 9 4.11 19.79 -13.91
CA GLY A 9 5.08 20.74 -13.39
C GLY A 9 4.41 22.07 -13.02
N ALA A 10 3.61 22.61 -13.95
CA ALA A 10 2.83 23.82 -13.71
C ALA A 10 1.80 23.63 -12.57
N LYS A 11 1.10 22.49 -12.55
CA LYS A 11 0.13 22.18 -11.47
C LYS A 11 0.80 22.06 -10.10
N ARG A 12 1.97 21.43 -10.02
CA ARG A 12 2.74 21.34 -8.78
C ARG A 12 3.16 22.72 -8.30
N LYS A 13 3.71 23.55 -9.20
CA LYS A 13 4.12 24.92 -8.87
C LYS A 13 2.95 25.76 -8.36
N ALA A 14 1.79 25.72 -9.03
CA ALA A 14 0.60 26.43 -8.58
C ALA A 14 0.17 26.00 -7.16
N ALA A 15 0.20 24.70 -6.86
CA ALA A 15 -0.11 24.20 -5.53
C ALA A 15 0.94 24.62 -4.46
N GLU A 16 2.21 24.70 -4.83
CA GLU A 16 3.28 25.23 -3.97
C GLU A 16 3.06 26.72 -3.68
N ASP A 17 2.76 27.52 -4.70
CA ASP A 17 2.50 28.95 -4.59
C ASP A 17 1.24 29.24 -3.74
N ASP A 18 0.15 28.53 -3.97
CA ASP A 18 -1.09 28.63 -3.17
C ASP A 18 -0.84 28.33 -1.69
N ARG A 19 -0.01 27.32 -1.41
CA ARG A 19 0.38 26.96 -0.04
C ARG A 19 1.21 28.06 0.62
N GLU A 20 2.21 28.61 -0.07
CA GLU A 20 3.02 29.70 0.50
C GLU A 20 2.18 30.97 0.74
N ASN A 21 1.28 31.31 -0.19
CA ASN A 21 0.35 32.44 -0.03
C ASN A 21 -0.56 32.25 1.19
N ALA A 22 -1.10 31.05 1.40
CA ALA A 22 -1.92 30.74 2.57
C ALA A 22 -1.13 30.85 3.89
N LEU A 23 0.14 30.44 3.89
CA LEU A 23 1.02 30.55 5.05
C LEU A 23 1.36 32.00 5.39
N GLU A 24 1.65 32.83 4.39
CA GLU A 24 1.89 34.27 4.60
C GLU A 24 0.62 34.98 5.07
N ALA A 25 -0.54 34.65 4.51
CA ALA A 25 -1.82 35.17 4.98
C ALA A 25 -2.08 34.81 6.45
N ALA A 26 -1.76 33.58 6.88
CA ALA A 26 -1.86 33.17 8.27
C ALA A 26 -0.88 33.95 9.16
N ARG A 27 0.40 34.03 8.79
CA ARG A 27 1.43 34.77 9.54
C ARG A 27 1.08 36.24 9.74
N SER A 28 0.55 36.90 8.70
CA SER A 28 0.19 38.33 8.74
C SER A 28 -0.83 38.70 9.83
N ARG A 29 -1.60 37.72 10.33
CA ARG A 29 -2.63 37.90 11.36
C ARG A 29 -2.15 37.60 12.79
N LEU A 30 -0.90 37.17 12.92
CA LEU A 30 -0.31 36.73 14.19
C LEU A 30 0.63 37.79 14.75
N SER A 31 0.66 37.91 16.08
CA SER A 31 1.71 38.65 16.78
C SER A 31 3.06 37.95 16.63
N ARG A 32 4.16 38.65 16.96
CA ARG A 32 5.51 38.06 16.89
C ARG A 32 5.70 36.82 17.77
N ALA A 33 4.98 36.72 18.89
CA ALA A 33 5.06 35.55 19.76
C ALA A 33 4.33 34.35 19.13
N GLU A 34 3.12 34.58 18.63
CA GLU A 34 2.32 33.56 17.95
C GLU A 34 2.95 33.09 16.63
N GLN A 35 3.60 33.99 15.87
CA GLN A 35 4.35 33.62 14.67
C GLN A 35 5.48 32.64 14.99
N ARG A 36 6.23 32.84 16.09
CA ARG A 36 7.31 31.93 16.48
C ARG A 36 6.80 30.53 16.80
N GLU A 37 5.70 30.44 17.54
CA GLU A 37 5.07 29.16 17.87
C GLU A 37 4.48 28.48 16.63
N PHE A 38 3.83 29.27 15.76
CA PHE A 38 3.30 28.81 14.49
C PHE A 38 4.41 28.26 13.58
N ASP A 39 5.51 28.98 13.41
CA ASP A 39 6.63 28.55 12.56
C ASP A 39 7.32 27.29 13.11
N GLN A 40 7.47 27.18 14.44
CA GLN A 40 8.02 25.98 15.06
C GLN A 40 7.12 24.75 14.85
N THR A 41 5.80 24.95 14.94
CA THR A 41 4.82 23.88 14.69
C THR A 41 4.77 23.51 13.21
N LEU A 42 4.79 24.49 12.30
CA LEU A 42 4.84 24.27 10.86
C LEU A 42 6.11 23.51 10.43
N ASP A 43 7.26 23.85 11.00
CA ASP A 43 8.52 23.12 10.79
C ASP A 43 8.40 21.67 11.27
N SER A 44 7.76 21.44 12.42
CA SER A 44 7.49 20.10 12.93
C SER A 44 6.56 19.32 11.99
N CYS A 45 5.49 19.92 11.48
CA CYS A 45 4.57 19.29 10.52
C CYS A 45 5.25 18.97 9.18
N ARG A 46 6.15 19.84 8.70
CA ARG A 46 6.92 19.62 7.47
C ARG A 46 7.91 18.46 7.63
N LYS A 47 8.52 18.32 8.80
CA LYS A 47 9.43 17.20 9.14
C LYS A 47 8.67 15.89 9.38
N ALA A 48 7.53 15.97 10.07
CA ALA A 48 6.65 14.85 10.34
C ALA A 48 5.59 14.69 9.23
N ASN A 49 6.04 14.64 7.98
CA ASN A 49 5.13 14.45 6.85
C ASN A 49 4.56 13.03 6.89
N PHE A 50 3.44 12.86 7.59
CA PHE A 50 2.78 11.58 7.83
C PHE A 50 2.27 10.92 6.54
N LEU A 51 1.91 11.72 5.53
CA LEU A 51 1.54 11.24 4.20
C LEU A 51 2.77 10.65 3.50
N TRP A 52 3.92 11.34 3.53
CA TRP A 52 5.18 10.80 3.02
C TRP A 52 5.62 9.55 3.78
N TRP A 53 5.49 9.53 5.12
CA TRP A 53 5.82 8.33 5.91
C TRP A 53 4.98 7.14 5.46
N ASN A 54 3.66 7.28 5.32
CA ASN A 54 2.81 6.15 4.91
C ASN A 54 3.14 5.67 3.49
N GLU A 55 3.32 6.58 2.54
CA GLU A 55 3.64 6.22 1.15
C GLU A 55 5.04 5.60 1.02
N ASP A 56 6.06 6.16 1.68
CA ASP A 56 7.44 5.65 1.65
C ASP A 56 7.56 4.32 2.41
N HIS A 57 6.86 4.17 3.54
CA HIS A 57 6.78 2.91 4.28
C HIS A 57 6.14 1.80 3.45
N ASN A 58 4.99 2.08 2.82
CA ASN A 58 4.32 1.11 1.94
C ASN A 58 5.21 0.76 0.75
N PHE A 59 5.88 1.75 0.15
CA PHE A 59 6.87 1.53 -0.90
C PHE A 59 7.97 0.55 -0.46
N TYR A 60 8.55 0.74 0.74
CA TYR A 60 9.58 -0.18 1.22
C TYR A 60 9.05 -1.57 1.55
N ILE A 61 7.83 -1.70 2.09
CA ILE A 61 7.20 -3.02 2.30
C ILE A 61 7.03 -3.75 0.96
N ASP A 62 6.49 -3.07 -0.04
CA ASP A 62 6.28 -3.68 -1.35
C ASP A 62 7.60 -4.05 -2.01
N TYR A 63 8.55 -3.12 -2.01
CA TYR A 63 9.85 -3.30 -2.66
C TYR A 63 10.72 -4.37 -1.99
N ARG A 64 10.77 -4.39 -0.65
CA ARG A 64 11.68 -5.29 0.10
C ARG A 64 11.03 -6.60 0.52
N THR A 65 9.70 -6.68 0.58
CA THR A 65 9.00 -7.86 1.07
C THR A 65 8.05 -8.43 0.03
N ALA A 66 7.01 -7.68 -0.38
CA ALA A 66 5.94 -8.25 -1.20
C ALA A 66 6.43 -8.71 -2.59
N ILE A 67 7.23 -7.87 -3.29
CA ILE A 67 7.75 -8.18 -4.62
C ILE A 67 8.73 -9.36 -4.58
N PRO A 68 9.75 -9.40 -3.69
CA PRO A 68 10.63 -10.56 -3.56
C PRO A 68 9.87 -11.84 -3.23
N MET A 69 8.90 -11.80 -2.32
CA MET A 69 8.09 -12.97 -1.96
C MET A 69 7.27 -13.48 -3.15
N ARG A 70 6.62 -12.59 -3.92
CA ARG A 70 5.91 -12.98 -5.14
C ARG A 70 6.87 -13.60 -6.16
N LYS A 71 8.05 -13.01 -6.36
CA LYS A 71 9.07 -13.56 -7.28
C LYS A 71 9.53 -14.96 -6.85
N ALA A 72 9.74 -15.17 -5.55
CA ALA A 72 10.14 -16.47 -5.00
C ALA A 72 9.05 -17.54 -5.21
N ALA A 73 7.79 -17.21 -4.91
CA ALA A 73 6.66 -18.11 -5.16
C ALA A 73 6.54 -18.47 -6.65
N LEU A 74 6.54 -17.46 -7.53
CA LEU A 74 6.48 -17.67 -8.97
C LEU A 74 7.63 -18.53 -9.50
N GLY A 75 8.85 -18.28 -9.01
CA GLY A 75 10.03 -19.08 -9.36
C GLY A 75 9.90 -20.54 -8.93
N LEU A 76 9.28 -20.79 -7.76
CA LEU A 76 8.98 -22.15 -7.31
C LEU A 76 7.95 -22.84 -8.21
N GLY A 77 6.89 -22.13 -8.61
CA GLY A 77 5.89 -22.67 -9.54
C GLY A 77 6.49 -23.00 -10.91
N GLN A 78 7.43 -22.19 -11.40
CA GLN A 78 8.18 -22.46 -12.63
C GLN A 78 9.10 -23.67 -12.47
N ALA A 79 9.82 -23.79 -11.35
CA ALA A 79 10.72 -24.91 -11.09
C ALA A 79 9.99 -26.25 -10.93
N LEU A 80 8.74 -26.22 -10.47
CA LEU A 80 7.85 -27.39 -10.36
C LEU A 80 7.08 -27.70 -11.65
N ASP A 81 7.29 -26.93 -12.72
CA ASP A 81 6.60 -27.07 -14.02
C ASP A 81 5.07 -27.08 -13.89
N LEU A 82 4.55 -26.17 -13.06
CA LEU A 82 3.10 -26.05 -12.87
C LEU A 82 2.44 -25.42 -14.10
N GLU A 83 1.25 -25.91 -14.46
CA GLU A 83 0.44 -25.31 -15.55
C GLU A 83 0.21 -23.82 -15.33
N ASN A 84 -0.01 -23.41 -14.08
CA ASN A 84 -0.07 -22.01 -13.68
C ASN A 84 0.88 -21.73 -12.48
N PRO A 85 2.09 -21.21 -12.73
CA PRO A 85 3.02 -20.87 -11.66
C PRO A 85 2.48 -19.86 -10.65
N GLU A 86 1.49 -19.02 -11.02
CA GLU A 86 0.90 -18.04 -10.10
C GLU A 86 0.08 -18.69 -8.98
N ASP A 87 -0.32 -19.95 -9.12
CA ASP A 87 -1.08 -20.64 -8.09
C ASP A 87 -0.28 -20.77 -6.78
N THR A 88 1.06 -20.80 -6.86
CA THR A 88 1.96 -20.79 -5.69
C THR A 88 1.84 -19.52 -4.84
N VAL A 89 1.34 -18.41 -5.39
CA VAL A 89 1.13 -17.16 -4.64
C VAL A 89 0.00 -17.31 -3.61
N PHE A 90 -0.86 -18.31 -3.76
CA PHE A 90 -1.96 -18.62 -2.82
C PHE A 90 -1.55 -19.64 -1.74
N CYS A 91 -0.31 -20.13 -1.76
CA CYS A 91 0.25 -20.91 -0.66
C CYS A 91 0.59 -20.01 0.53
N PHE A 92 0.37 -20.51 1.75
CA PHE A 92 0.89 -19.87 2.95
C PHE A 92 2.41 -20.05 3.04
N TYR A 93 3.07 -19.16 3.76
CA TYR A 93 4.53 -19.18 3.88
C TYR A 93 5.11 -20.54 4.33
N PRO A 94 4.55 -21.25 5.34
CA PRO A 94 5.05 -22.58 5.70
C PRO A 94 4.92 -23.61 4.57
N GLU A 95 3.87 -23.53 3.77
CA GLU A 95 3.64 -24.43 2.64
C GLU A 95 4.62 -24.16 1.50
N LEU A 96 4.91 -22.87 1.21
CA LEU A 96 5.95 -22.48 0.26
C LEU A 96 7.32 -23.00 0.68
N LEU A 97 7.66 -22.90 1.98
CA LEU A 97 8.91 -23.46 2.50
C LEU A 97 8.95 -24.99 2.38
N ALA A 98 7.86 -25.67 2.73
CA ALA A 98 7.76 -27.12 2.64
C ALA A 98 7.91 -27.59 1.17
N LEU A 99 7.26 -26.91 0.22
CA LEU A 99 7.42 -27.18 -1.22
C LEU A 99 8.87 -26.95 -1.68
N ALA A 100 9.47 -25.82 -1.31
CA ALA A 100 10.85 -25.49 -1.68
C ALA A 100 11.87 -26.48 -1.12
N ARG A 101 11.59 -27.08 0.04
CA ARG A 101 12.43 -28.12 0.67
C ARG A 101 12.10 -29.54 0.21
N GLY A 102 11.05 -29.73 -0.57
CA GLY A 102 10.56 -31.06 -0.96
C GLY A 102 9.93 -31.87 0.19
N GLU A 103 9.53 -31.19 1.27
CA GLU A 103 8.85 -31.80 2.42
C GLU A 103 7.38 -32.13 2.11
N THR A 104 6.79 -31.45 1.12
CA THR A 104 5.44 -31.72 0.58
C THR A 104 5.46 -31.60 -0.94
N LYS A 105 4.42 -32.13 -1.59
CA LYS A 105 4.26 -32.11 -3.04
C LYS A 105 3.11 -31.20 -3.46
N TRP A 106 3.22 -30.63 -4.66
CA TRP A 106 2.20 -29.72 -5.19
C TRP A 106 0.78 -30.32 -5.19
N ASN A 107 0.65 -31.60 -5.55
CA ASN A 107 -0.64 -32.29 -5.62
C ASN A 107 -1.33 -32.47 -4.26
N GLU A 108 -0.60 -32.36 -3.14
CA GLU A 108 -1.16 -32.40 -1.79
C GLU A 108 -1.78 -31.04 -1.41
N LEU A 109 -1.28 -29.95 -2.00
CA LEU A 109 -1.71 -28.58 -1.69
C LEU A 109 -2.67 -28.01 -2.73
N SER A 110 -2.58 -28.44 -3.99
CA SER A 110 -3.32 -27.85 -5.11
C SER A 110 -4.84 -27.79 -4.92
N PRO A 111 -5.53 -28.76 -4.25
CA PRO A 111 -6.95 -28.62 -3.97
C PRO A 111 -7.26 -27.43 -3.05
N GLN A 112 -6.52 -27.28 -1.96
CA GLN A 112 -6.70 -26.17 -1.00
C GLN A 112 -6.31 -24.83 -1.60
N VAL A 113 -5.26 -24.81 -2.44
CA VAL A 113 -4.87 -23.63 -3.20
C VAL A 113 -5.99 -23.17 -4.13
N GLY A 114 -6.67 -24.11 -4.81
CA GLY A 114 -7.86 -23.85 -5.62
C GLY A 114 -8.97 -23.16 -4.81
N GLU A 115 -9.33 -23.73 -3.67
CA GLU A 115 -10.35 -23.15 -2.78
C GLU A 115 -9.99 -21.72 -2.32
N ARG A 116 -8.71 -21.46 -2.00
CA ARG A 116 -8.24 -20.12 -1.59
C ARG A 116 -8.30 -19.11 -2.72
N LYS A 117 -8.00 -19.54 -3.94
CA LYS A 117 -8.09 -18.70 -5.14
C LYS A 117 -9.55 -18.32 -5.42
N ASP A 118 -10.46 -19.28 -5.33
CA ASP A 118 -11.90 -19.03 -5.48
C ASP A 118 -12.42 -18.09 -4.39
N TYR A 119 -12.00 -18.31 -3.14
CA TYR A 119 -12.32 -17.42 -2.03
C TYR A 119 -11.81 -15.99 -2.29
N TYR A 120 -10.55 -15.84 -2.70
CA TYR A 120 -9.95 -14.54 -3.00
C TYR A 120 -10.74 -13.76 -4.06
N TRP A 121 -11.09 -14.42 -5.18
CA TRP A 121 -11.84 -13.76 -6.24
C TRP A 121 -13.25 -13.38 -5.79
N SER A 122 -13.96 -14.30 -5.13
CA SER A 122 -15.28 -14.00 -4.59
C SER A 122 -15.26 -12.87 -3.54
N TRP A 123 -14.18 -12.76 -2.76
CA TRP A 123 -14.00 -11.68 -1.79
C TRP A 123 -13.70 -10.35 -2.47
N ARG A 124 -12.86 -10.35 -3.51
CA ARG A 124 -12.51 -9.14 -4.29
C ARG A 124 -13.75 -8.44 -4.84
N GLU A 125 -14.72 -9.21 -5.30
CA GLU A 125 -16.00 -8.69 -5.80
C GLU A 125 -16.85 -8.08 -4.68
N ARG A 126 -16.89 -8.69 -3.49
CA ARG A 126 -17.75 -8.29 -2.37
C ARG A 126 -17.12 -7.28 -1.42
N ARG A 127 -15.82 -6.99 -1.53
CA ARG A 127 -15.08 -6.15 -0.56
C ARG A 127 -15.69 -4.76 -0.35
N HIS A 128 -16.38 -4.22 -1.36
CA HIS A 128 -17.05 -2.92 -1.28
C HIS A 128 -18.33 -2.94 -0.43
N GLN A 129 -18.86 -4.13 -0.12
CA GLN A 129 -20.08 -4.36 0.65
C GLN A 129 -19.78 -4.63 2.13
N ILE A 130 -18.51 -4.79 2.51
CA ILE A 130 -18.11 -5.13 3.87
C ILE A 130 -18.31 -3.89 4.77
N PRO A 131 -19.01 -4.02 5.90
CA PRO A 131 -19.19 -2.91 6.83
C PRO A 131 -17.82 -2.48 7.38
N LYS A 132 -17.64 -1.17 7.59
CA LYS A 132 -16.39 -0.61 8.15
C LYS A 132 -16.06 -1.18 9.53
N PHE A 133 -17.07 -1.66 10.26
CA PHE A 133 -16.94 -2.27 11.56
C PHE A 133 -17.62 -3.64 11.54
N LEU A 134 -16.90 -4.65 12.00
CA LEU A 134 -17.46 -5.96 12.29
C LEU A 134 -17.76 -6.01 13.79
N GLY A 135 -19.05 -6.13 14.14
CA GLY A 135 -19.53 -6.04 15.52
C GLY A 135 -20.07 -4.66 15.89
N VAL A 136 -20.55 -4.52 17.12
CA VAL A 136 -21.11 -3.26 17.65
C VAL A 136 -19.96 -2.46 18.28
N PRO A 137 -19.66 -1.24 17.80
CA PRO A 137 -18.73 -0.36 18.50
C PRO A 137 -19.29 -0.09 19.90
N LEU A 138 -18.49 -0.28 20.95
CA LEU A 138 -18.88 0.10 22.31
C LEU A 138 -19.21 1.59 22.31
N SER A 139 -20.49 1.92 22.44
CA SER A 139 -20.94 3.28 22.69
C SER A 139 -20.38 3.72 24.04
N ARG A 140 -19.47 4.70 24.03
CA ARG A 140 -19.16 5.53 25.20
C ARG A 140 -19.98 6.79 25.13
#